data_AF-A0A401T946-F1
#
_entry.id   AF-A0A401T946-F1
#
_cell.length_a   1.000
_cell.length_b   1.000
_cell.length_c   1.000
_cell.angle_alpha   90.00
_cell.angle_beta   90.00
_cell.angle_gamma   90.00
#
_symmetry.space_group_name_H-M   'P 1'
#
loop_
_entity.id
_entity.type
_entity.pdbx_description
1 polymer ?
#
loop_
_entity_poly.entity_id
_entity_poly.type
_entity_poly.pdbx_seq_one_letter_code
_entity_poly.pdbx_strand_id
1 'polypeptide(L)'
;MDNLVSGKMALNLWPVPHGLEDLLNPIGVTGSNPNKETPCLELEFNWFSNSVKFPDAAEIEEHANWSMSRELGFNYCLVGLVSEPALGWCE
;
A
#
# COMPACT_ATOMS: atom_id res chain seq x y z
N MET A 1 8.60 12.62 -3.29
CA MET A 1 8.44 12.24 -4.71
C MET A 1 7.09 11.58 -4.74
N ASP A 2 6.05 12.36 -5.03
CA ASP A 2 4.70 11.99 -4.61
C ASP A 2 3.84 11.61 -5.82
N ASN A 3 4.47 11.45 -7.00
CA ASN A 3 3.80 11.03 -8.21
C ASN A 3 3.67 9.50 -8.23
N LEU A 4 2.51 9.01 -8.63
CA LEU A 4 2.29 7.61 -8.95
C LEU A 4 3.12 7.22 -10.17
N VAL A 5 3.80 6.07 -10.11
CA VAL A 5 4.58 5.54 -11.23
C VAL A 5 3.64 5.13 -12.36
N SER A 6 3.98 5.51 -13.60
CA SER A 6 3.17 5.26 -14.80
C SER A 6 4.05 4.93 -16.00
N GLY A 7 3.57 4.07 -16.91
CA GLY A 7 4.29 3.68 -18.12
C GLY A 7 5.32 2.58 -17.91
N LYS A 8 6.25 2.43 -18.87
CA LYS A 8 7.21 1.32 -18.91
C LYS A 8 8.37 1.51 -17.92
N MET A 9 8.78 0.42 -17.29
CA MET A 9 9.90 0.38 -16.34
C MET A 9 10.70 -0.91 -16.52
N ALA A 10 12.02 -0.81 -16.36
CA ALA A 10 12.92 -1.95 -16.34
C ALA A 10 13.56 -2.09 -14.94
N LEU A 11 13.45 -3.28 -14.36
CA LEU A 11 13.96 -3.58 -13.01
C LEU A 11 14.98 -4.71 -13.08
N ASN A 12 16.25 -4.39 -12.81
CA ASN A 12 17.29 -5.39 -12.58
C ASN A 12 17.11 -5.98 -11.18
N LEU A 13 17.01 -7.30 -11.10
CA LEU A 13 16.68 -8.00 -9.87
C LEU A 13 17.90 -8.22 -8.96
N TRP A 14 17.63 -8.33 -7.67
CA TRP A 14 18.61 -8.70 -6.65
C TRP A 14 18.67 -10.23 -6.50
N PRO A 15 19.83 -10.80 -6.18
CA PRO A 15 19.93 -12.22 -5.86
C PRO A 15 19.14 -12.53 -4.58
N VAL A 16 18.63 -13.77 -4.48
CA VAL A 16 17.95 -14.25 -3.28
C VAL A 16 18.97 -14.39 -2.13
N PRO A 17 18.75 -13.74 -0.96
CA PRO A 17 19.63 -13.90 0.19
C PRO A 17 19.64 -15.34 0.71
N HIS A 18 20.79 -15.78 1.24
CA HIS A 18 20.88 -17.10 1.88
C HIS A 18 19.93 -17.20 3.07
N GLY A 19 19.21 -18.32 3.16
CA GLY A 19 18.26 -18.58 4.25
C GLY A 19 16.89 -17.89 4.06
N LEU A 20 16.68 -17.15 2.97
CA LEU A 20 15.34 -16.71 2.60
C LEU A 20 14.59 -17.89 1.97
N GLU A 21 13.64 -18.44 2.71
CA GLU A 21 12.77 -19.53 2.25
C GLU A 21 11.50 -19.01 1.56
N ASP A 22 11.09 -17.77 1.87
CA ASP A 22 9.94 -17.11 1.27
C ASP A 22 10.18 -16.72 -0.20
N LEU A 23 9.08 -16.61 -0.96
CA LEU A 23 9.11 -16.26 -2.39
C LEU A 23 9.38 -14.77 -2.65
N LEU A 24 9.06 -13.91 -1.69
CA LEU A 24 9.16 -12.45 -1.81
C LEU A 24 9.99 -11.88 -0.67
N ASN A 25 10.71 -10.80 -0.95
CA ASN A 25 11.53 -10.09 0.03
C ASN A 25 11.05 -8.63 0.22
N PRO A 26 9.92 -8.39 0.93
CA PRO A 26 9.37 -7.05 1.11
C PRO A 26 10.24 -6.13 1.98
N ILE A 27 11.12 -6.69 2.81
CA ILE A 27 12.07 -5.93 3.65
C ILE A 27 13.39 -5.62 2.93
N GLY A 28 13.57 -6.15 1.71
CA GLY A 28 14.75 -5.93 0.89
C GLY A 28 14.87 -4.48 0.44
N VAL A 29 16.02 -4.16 -0.16
CA VAL A 29 16.26 -2.83 -0.73
C VAL A 29 15.29 -2.57 -1.89
N THR A 30 14.64 -1.41 -1.87
CA THR A 30 13.80 -0.96 -2.98
C THR A 30 14.65 -0.41 -4.12
N GLY A 31 14.26 -0.71 -5.36
CA GLY A 31 14.89 -0.15 -6.56
C GLY A 31 15.69 -1.17 -7.37
N SER A 32 16.14 -0.72 -8.54
CA SER A 32 16.83 -1.55 -9.54
C SER A 32 18.28 -1.83 -9.12
N ASN A 33 18.73 -3.07 -9.29
CA ASN A 33 20.12 -3.44 -9.08
C ASN A 33 21.03 -2.64 -10.04
N PRO A 34 22.10 -1.99 -9.54
CA PRO A 34 23.04 -1.24 -10.38
C PRO A 34 23.79 -2.13 -11.37
N ASN A 35 23.96 -3.42 -11.06
CA ASN A 35 24.53 -4.38 -11.99
C ASN A 35 23.57 -4.62 -13.17
N LYS A 36 24.04 -4.40 -14.41
CA LYS A 36 23.25 -4.59 -15.63
C LYS A 36 23.28 -6.03 -16.16
N GLU A 37 24.15 -6.87 -15.61
CA GLU A 37 24.28 -8.29 -15.99
C GLU A 37 23.44 -9.23 -15.09
N THR A 38 22.42 -8.68 -14.42
CA THR A 38 21.46 -9.46 -13.62
C THR A 38 20.14 -9.64 -14.36
N PRO A 39 19.30 -10.62 -14.00
CA PRO A 39 17.97 -10.76 -14.58
C PRO A 39 17.20 -9.43 -14.58
N CYS A 40 16.70 -9.03 -15.75
CA CYS A 40 15.98 -7.77 -15.94
C CYS A 40 14.51 -8.06 -16.23
N LEU A 41 13.63 -7.51 -15.40
CA LEU A 41 12.18 -7.62 -15.57
C LEU A 41 11.64 -6.33 -16.18
N GLU A 42 10.96 -6.45 -17.32
CA GLU A 42 10.22 -5.35 -17.94
C GLU A 42 8.78 -5.32 -17.42
N LEU A 43 8.33 -4.12 -17.03
CA LEU A 43 7.04 -3.85 -16.43
C LEU A 43 6.38 -2.68 -17.16
N GLU A 44 5.05 -2.62 -17.13
CA GLU A 44 4.28 -1.48 -17.61
C GLU A 44 3.16 -1.16 -16.62
N PHE A 45 3.21 0.06 -16.06
CA PHE A 45 2.19 0.60 -15.17
C PHE A 45 1.10 1.32 -15.97
N ASN A 46 -0.13 1.29 -15.45
CA ASN A 46 -1.24 2.01 -16.04
C ASN A 46 -0.93 3.50 -16.24
N TRP A 47 -1.40 4.04 -17.37
CA TRP A 47 -1.28 5.43 -17.71
C TRP A 47 -2.63 6.14 -17.57
N PHE A 48 -2.62 7.31 -16.94
CA PHE A 48 -3.75 8.22 -16.88
C PHE A 48 -3.42 9.45 -17.73
N SER A 49 -4.43 10.11 -18.30
CA SER A 49 -4.22 11.29 -19.17
C SER A 49 -3.47 12.45 -18.49
N ASN A 50 -3.41 12.46 -17.16
CA ASN A 50 -2.69 13.43 -16.35
C ASN A 50 -1.78 12.72 -15.35
N SER A 51 -0.73 13.42 -14.90
CA SER A 51 0.13 12.94 -13.81
C SER A 51 -0.68 12.81 -12.51
N VAL A 52 -0.67 11.62 -11.93
CA VAL A 52 -1.35 11.33 -10.66
C VAL A 52 -0.38 11.55 -9.52
N LYS A 53 -0.82 12.31 -8.50
CA LYS A 53 -0.04 12.62 -7.30
C LYS A 53 -0.76 12.11 -6.06
N PHE A 54 0.02 11.77 -5.05
CA PHE A 54 -0.47 11.53 -3.71
C PHE A 54 -1.02 12.86 -3.15
N PRO A 55 -2.16 12.84 -2.43
CA PRO A 55 -2.74 14.05 -1.85
C PRO A 55 -1.79 14.74 -0.88
N ASP A 56 -1.94 16.05 -0.75
CA ASP A 56 -1.16 16.80 0.25
C ASP A 56 -1.73 16.62 1.68
N ALA A 57 -0.99 17.13 2.67
CA ALA A 57 -1.38 16.98 4.08
C ALA A 57 -2.73 17.64 4.41
N ALA A 58 -3.09 18.74 3.73
CA ALA A 58 -4.33 19.46 4.00
C ALA A 58 -5.53 18.68 3.44
N GLU A 59 -5.41 18.13 2.23
CA GLU A 59 -6.42 17.24 1.64
C GLU A 59 -6.64 15.98 2.50
N ILE A 60 -5.55 15.42 3.04
CA ILE A 60 -5.60 14.26 3.94
C ILE A 60 -6.29 14.60 5.27
N GLU A 61 -5.95 15.74 5.87
CA GLU A 61 -6.55 16.19 7.14
C GLU A 61 -8.04 16.51 6.98
N GLU A 62 -8.43 17.20 5.91
CA GLU A 62 -9.84 17.46 5.58
C GLU A 62 -10.62 16.14 5.45
N HIS A 63 -10.05 15.17 4.74
CA HIS A 63 -10.68 13.86 4.57
C HIS A 63 -10.79 13.06 5.88
N ALA A 64 -9.79 13.15 6.75
CA ALA A 64 -9.82 12.52 8.07
C ALA A 64 -10.91 13.14 8.95
N ASN A 65 -10.99 14.48 8.99
CA ASN A 65 -12.01 15.21 9.74
C ASN A 65 -13.43 14.91 9.24
N TRP A 66 -13.60 14.83 7.92
CA TRP A 66 -14.87 14.42 7.30
C TRP A 66 -15.27 12.99 7.69
N SER A 67 -14.32 12.06 7.66
CA SER A 67 -14.55 10.65 8.02
C SER A 67 -14.97 10.51 9.48
N MET A 68 -14.27 11.17 10.41
CA MET A 68 -14.63 11.16 11.84
C MET A 68 -16.01 11.77 12.10
N SER A 69 -16.31 12.92 11.47
CA SER A 69 -17.61 13.58 11.62
C SER A 69 -18.76 12.70 11.13
N ARG A 70 -18.53 11.97 10.04
CA ARG A 70 -19.48 11.01 9.49
C ARG A 70 -19.69 9.82 10.43
N GLU A 71 -18.63 9.26 11.01
CA GLU A 71 -18.73 8.17 12.00
C GLU A 71 -19.48 8.59 13.27
N LEU A 72 -19.18 9.79 13.81
CA LEU A 72 -19.88 10.33 14.98
C LEU A 72 -21.35 10.72 14.67
N GLY A 73 -21.63 11.11 13.43
CA GLY A 73 -22.98 11.37 12.93
C GLY A 73 -23.84 10.11 12.75
N PHE A 74 -23.23 8.92 12.62
CA PHE A 74 -23.92 7.62 12.56
C PHE A 74 -24.33 7.10 13.95
N ASN A 75 -24.90 7.97 14.79
CA ASN A 75 -25.30 7.60 16.15
C ASN A 75 -26.30 6.42 16.18
N TYR A 76 -25.88 5.39 16.92
CA TYR A 76 -26.57 4.21 17.48
C TYR A 76 -27.06 3.02 16.63
N CYS A 77 -27.50 3.15 15.37
CA CYS A 77 -28.12 1.97 14.69
C CYS A 77 -27.14 0.99 14.02
N LEU A 78 -25.90 1.41 13.69
CA LEU A 78 -24.96 0.58 12.91
C LEU A 78 -23.72 0.11 13.68
N VAL A 79 -23.35 0.79 14.78
CA VAL A 79 -22.17 0.43 15.58
C VAL A 79 -22.35 -0.94 16.29
N GLY A 80 -23.60 -1.41 16.44
CA GLY A 80 -23.94 -2.71 17.02
C GLY A 80 -23.84 -3.92 16.07
N LEU A 81 -23.50 -3.75 14.79
CA LEU A 81 -23.40 -4.88 13.84
C LEU A 81 -21.99 -5.49 13.73
N VAL A 82 -20.98 -4.90 14.39
CA VAL A 82 -19.59 -5.41 14.39
C VAL A 82 -19.14 -5.90 15.77
N SER A 83 -19.95 -5.73 16.82
CA SER A 83 -19.69 -6.34 18.12
C SER A 83 -20.51 -7.61 18.28
N GLU A 84 -20.08 -8.70 17.65
CA GLU A 84 -20.34 -10.02 18.23
C GLU A 84 -19.43 -10.12 19.46
N PRO A 85 -19.99 -10.18 20.69
CA PRO A 85 -19.17 -10.36 21.87
C PRO A 85 -18.68 -11.80 21.83
N ALA A 86 -17.38 -11.99 21.62
CA ALA A 86 -16.70 -13.21 22.04
C ALA A 86 -16.75 -13.27 23.58
N LEU A 87 -17.90 -13.64 24.12
CA LEU A 87 -18.08 -14.08 25.49
C LEU A 87 -18.60 -15.51 25.45
N GLY A 88 -17.64 -16.43 25.43
CA GLY A 88 -17.82 -17.86 25.66
C GLY A 88 -16.53 -18.39 26.26
N TRP A 89 -16.51 -18.45 27.59
CA TRP A 89 -15.41 -18.84 28.46
C TRP A 89 -14.97 -20.29 28.23
N CYS A 90 -13.69 -20.59 28.46
CA CYS A 90 -13.25 -21.66 29.37
C CYS A 90 -11.80 -21.40 29.80
N GLU A 91 -11.54 -21.72 31.06
CA GLU A 91 -10.22 -21.79 31.72
C GLU A 91 -9.22 -22.67 30.98
#